data_AF-A0A6B2C0F7-F1
#
_entry.id   AF-A0A6B2C0F7-F1
#
_cell.length_a   1.000
_cell.length_b   1.000
_cell.length_c   1.000
_cell.angle_alpha   90.00
_cell.angle_beta   90.00
_cell.angle_gamma   90.00
#
_symmetry.space_group_name_H-M   'P 1'
#
loop_
_entity.id
_entity.type
_entity.pdbx_description
1 polymer ?
#
loop_
_entity_poly.entity_id
_entity_poly.type
_entity_poly.pdbx_seq_one_letter_code
_entity_poly.pdbx_strand_id
1 'polypeptide(L)'
;RARDEGFIAVAHAGEEAPAEYVWEAIKLLKVSRIDHGYHILDDPILTEKVAQEKIPLTTCPLSALKLNHIVPLEKFPVKTMMKLGMIPTINSDDPAYFGGYINENYYETAKALKLSAEDLVILAKHSIMASYISNEKKVDLYNNIDRIYYEIF
;
A
#
# COMPACT_ATOMS: atom_id res chain seq x y z
N ARG A 1 13.24 -19.32 10.61
CA ARG A 1 14.66 -18.94 10.36
C ARG A 1 14.85 -17.44 10.19
N ALA A 2 14.42 -16.79 9.11
CA ALA A 2 14.69 -15.34 8.89
C ALA A 2 14.28 -14.45 10.08
N ARG A 3 13.07 -14.64 10.63
CA ARG A 3 12.60 -13.91 11.82
C ARG A 3 13.37 -14.27 13.09
N ASP A 4 13.79 -15.52 13.24
CA ASP A 4 14.59 -15.97 14.38
C ASP A 4 16.00 -15.35 14.35
N GLU A 5 16.47 -14.97 13.16
CA GLU A 5 17.72 -14.23 12.92
C GLU A 5 17.53 -12.70 12.98
N GLY A 6 16.32 -12.21 13.31
CA GLY A 6 16.04 -10.78 13.46
C GLY A 6 15.69 -10.03 12.17
N PHE A 7 15.54 -10.73 11.04
CA PHE A 7 15.11 -10.10 9.79
C PHE A 7 13.61 -9.83 9.77
N ILE A 8 13.24 -8.76 9.07
CA ILE A 8 11.86 -8.37 8.82
C ILE A 8 11.29 -9.25 7.70
N ALA A 9 10.15 -9.89 7.96
CA ALA A 9 9.47 -10.72 6.97
C ALA A 9 8.40 -9.91 6.22
N VAL A 10 8.40 -10.03 4.90
CA VAL A 10 7.37 -9.50 4.00
C VAL A 10 7.00 -10.60 3.00
N ALA A 11 5.84 -10.49 2.36
CA ALA A 11 5.43 -11.43 1.33
C ALA A 11 4.52 -10.76 0.31
N HIS A 12 4.69 -11.14 -0.96
CA HIS A 12 3.64 -10.95 -1.97
C HIS A 12 2.50 -11.93 -1.66
N ALA A 13 1.30 -11.39 -1.51
CA ALA A 13 0.09 -12.20 -1.31
C ALA A 13 -1.15 -11.39 -1.66
N GLY A 14 -2.21 -12.07 -2.11
CA GLY A 14 -3.47 -11.41 -2.45
C GLY A 14 -3.41 -10.58 -3.73
N GLU A 15 -2.42 -10.81 -4.60
CA GLU A 15 -2.38 -10.23 -5.95
C GLU A 15 -3.14 -11.10 -6.96
N GLU A 16 -2.61 -12.30 -7.25
CA GLU A 16 -3.25 -13.30 -8.13
C GLU A 16 -3.98 -14.38 -7.32
N ALA A 17 -3.49 -14.66 -6.12
CA ALA A 17 -3.99 -15.70 -5.23
C ALA A 17 -5.08 -15.16 -4.28
N PRO A 18 -5.98 -16.03 -3.78
CA PRO A 18 -7.10 -15.61 -2.95
C PRO A 18 -6.67 -15.08 -1.56
N ALA A 19 -7.62 -14.47 -0.85
CA ALA A 19 -7.47 -13.96 0.52
C ALA A 19 -6.85 -14.97 1.51
N GLU A 20 -7.06 -16.27 1.30
CA GLU A 20 -6.48 -17.34 2.13
C GLU A 20 -4.95 -17.27 2.20
N TYR A 21 -4.28 -16.91 1.10
CA TYR A 21 -2.82 -16.82 1.09
C TYR A 21 -2.31 -15.60 1.88
N VAL A 22 -3.13 -14.55 1.95
CA VAL A 22 -2.85 -13.42 2.84
C VAL A 22 -3.02 -13.84 4.30
N TRP A 23 -4.03 -14.65 4.63
CA TRP A 23 -4.16 -15.25 5.96
C TRP A 23 -2.93 -16.07 6.35
N GLU A 24 -2.43 -16.91 5.44
CA GLU A 24 -1.23 -17.71 5.66
C GLU A 24 0.01 -16.84 5.85
N ALA A 25 0.20 -15.81 5.02
CA ALA A 25 1.30 -14.86 5.17
C ALA A 25 1.26 -14.18 6.56
N ILE A 26 0.08 -13.77 7.02
CA ILE A 26 -0.08 -13.12 8.34
C ILE A 26 0.08 -14.13 9.48
N LYS A 27 -0.55 -15.30 9.42
CA LYS A 27 -0.59 -16.25 10.55
C LYS A 27 0.67 -17.10 10.66
N LEU A 28 1.17 -17.59 9.53
CA LEU A 28 2.28 -18.54 9.48
C LEU A 28 3.62 -17.82 9.36
N LEU A 29 3.73 -16.91 8.38
CA LEU A 29 4.98 -16.18 8.15
C LEU A 29 5.15 -15.00 9.12
N LYS A 30 4.03 -14.48 9.67
CA LYS A 30 4.00 -13.31 10.57
C LYS A 30 4.71 -12.12 9.95
N VAL A 31 4.33 -11.82 8.70
CA VAL A 31 4.87 -10.69 7.95
C VAL A 31 4.53 -9.36 8.62
N SER A 32 5.41 -8.38 8.50
CA SER A 32 5.18 -7.01 8.94
C SER A 32 4.40 -6.18 7.92
N ARG A 33 4.27 -6.68 6.69
CA ARG A 33 3.65 -6.02 5.54
C ARG A 33 3.26 -7.06 4.50
N ILE A 34 2.18 -6.78 3.77
CA ILE A 34 1.78 -7.53 2.58
C ILE A 34 2.11 -6.69 1.36
N ASP A 35 2.79 -7.28 0.39
CA ASP A 35 2.95 -6.66 -0.92
C ASP A 35 1.70 -7.01 -1.76
N HIS A 36 1.12 -6.01 -2.45
CA HIS A 36 -0.18 -6.05 -3.15
C HIS A 36 -1.40 -6.10 -2.22
N GLY A 37 -1.94 -7.28 -1.91
CA GLY A 37 -3.09 -7.46 -1.01
C GLY A 37 -4.45 -7.05 -1.57
N TYR A 38 -4.67 -7.07 -2.88
CA TYR A 38 -5.93 -6.67 -3.51
C TYR A 38 -7.11 -7.55 -3.07
N HIS A 39 -6.91 -8.86 -3.03
CA HIS A 39 -7.93 -9.85 -2.63
C HIS A 39 -8.22 -9.86 -1.12
N ILE A 40 -7.61 -8.99 -0.31
CA ILE A 40 -8.01 -8.79 1.09
C ILE A 40 -9.48 -8.39 1.19
N LEU A 41 -9.95 -7.57 0.25
CA LEU A 41 -11.31 -7.02 0.23
C LEU A 41 -12.39 -8.07 -0.05
N ASP A 42 -12.01 -9.26 -0.53
CA ASP A 42 -12.95 -10.36 -0.77
C ASP A 42 -13.33 -11.10 0.52
N ASP A 43 -12.58 -10.87 1.61
CA ASP A 43 -12.83 -11.40 2.94
C ASP A 43 -13.01 -10.26 3.95
N PRO A 44 -14.25 -9.97 4.40
CA PRO A 44 -14.52 -8.91 5.37
C PRO A 44 -13.80 -9.10 6.72
N ILE A 45 -13.59 -10.34 7.16
CA ILE A 45 -12.92 -10.64 8.44
C ILE A 45 -11.43 -10.34 8.31
N LEU A 46 -10.82 -10.73 7.18
CA LEU A 46 -9.43 -10.39 6.89
C LEU A 46 -9.25 -8.88 6.76
N THR A 47 -10.16 -8.21 6.06
CA THR A 47 -10.19 -6.76 5.89
C THR A 47 -10.18 -6.05 7.25
N GLU A 48 -11.08 -6.45 8.16
CA GLU A 48 -11.13 -5.88 9.51
C GLU A 48 -9.83 -6.11 10.27
N LYS A 49 -9.29 -7.33 10.24
CA LYS A 49 -8.02 -7.64 10.90
C LYS A 49 -6.87 -6.77 10.39
N VAL A 50 -6.71 -6.68 9.08
CA VAL A 50 -5.64 -5.88 8.43
C VAL A 50 -5.76 -4.40 8.83
N ALA A 51 -6.98 -3.86 8.87
CA ALA A 51 -7.24 -2.49 9.29
C ALA A 51 -6.95 -2.25 10.78
N GLN A 52 -7.38 -3.17 11.66
CA GLN A 52 -7.19 -3.09 13.10
C GLN A 52 -5.71 -3.19 13.47
N GLU A 53 -4.98 -4.14 12.88
CA GLU A 53 -3.55 -4.35 13.13
C GLU A 53 -2.66 -3.38 12.35
N LYS A 54 -3.24 -2.53 11.50
CA LYS A 54 -2.55 -1.53 10.66
C LYS A 54 -1.43 -2.17 9.82
N ILE A 55 -1.68 -3.36 9.29
CA ILE A 55 -0.75 -4.08 8.42
C ILE A 55 -0.63 -3.29 7.10
N PRO A 56 0.56 -2.78 6.73
CA PRO A 56 0.71 -2.01 5.50
C PRO A 56 0.57 -2.87 4.25
N LEU A 57 0.06 -2.26 3.18
CA LEU A 57 -0.15 -2.88 1.87
C LEU A 57 0.62 -2.11 0.79
N THR A 58 1.61 -2.73 0.12
CA THR A 58 2.32 -2.05 -0.99
C THR A 58 1.57 -2.26 -2.29
N THR A 59 0.66 -1.35 -2.61
CA THR A 59 -0.17 -1.46 -3.82
C THR A 59 0.58 -0.88 -5.04
N CYS A 60 0.37 -1.47 -6.21
CA CYS A 60 1.10 -1.16 -7.44
C CYS A 60 0.11 -0.88 -8.60
N PRO A 61 -0.43 0.36 -8.71
CA PRO A 61 -1.57 0.64 -9.58
C PRO A 61 -1.31 0.38 -11.08
N LEU A 62 -0.19 0.86 -11.61
CA LEU A 62 0.11 0.67 -13.04
C LEU A 62 0.50 -0.77 -13.36
N SER A 63 1.17 -1.47 -12.44
CA SER A 63 1.43 -2.91 -12.56
C SER A 63 0.13 -3.71 -12.63
N ALA A 64 -0.78 -3.52 -11.67
CA ALA A 64 -2.08 -4.20 -11.64
C ALA A 64 -2.94 -3.92 -12.88
N LEU A 65 -2.85 -2.70 -13.44
CA LEU A 65 -3.51 -2.36 -14.70
C LEU A 65 -2.88 -3.12 -15.88
N LYS A 66 -1.55 -3.15 -15.97
CA LYS A 66 -0.83 -3.81 -17.07
C LYS A 66 -1.00 -5.32 -17.08
N LEU A 67 -1.07 -5.94 -15.91
CA LEU A 67 -1.30 -7.37 -15.74
C LEU A 67 -2.79 -7.76 -15.84
N ASN A 68 -3.68 -6.79 -16.09
CA ASN A 68 -5.13 -6.96 -16.12
C ASN A 68 -5.74 -7.50 -14.81
N HIS A 69 -5.03 -7.38 -13.69
CA HIS A 69 -5.57 -7.72 -12.36
C HIS A 69 -6.72 -6.78 -12.00
N ILE A 70 -6.57 -5.48 -12.31
CA ILE A 70 -7.60 -4.48 -12.04
C ILE A 70 -7.78 -3.57 -13.24
N VAL A 71 -8.92 -3.73 -13.92
CA VAL A 71 -9.26 -2.95 -15.11
C VAL A 71 -10.71 -2.44 -15.02
N PRO A 72 -10.95 -1.14 -15.27
CA PRO A 72 -9.97 -0.08 -15.51
C PRO A 72 -9.38 0.48 -14.19
N LEU A 73 -8.40 1.40 -14.28
CA LEU A 73 -7.69 1.95 -13.10
C LEU A 73 -8.64 2.67 -12.12
N GLU A 74 -9.79 3.15 -12.59
CA GLU A 74 -10.86 3.75 -11.77
C GLU A 74 -11.46 2.78 -10.75
N LYS A 75 -11.22 1.47 -10.90
CA LYS A 75 -11.61 0.43 -9.93
C LYS A 75 -10.52 0.11 -8.92
N PHE A 76 -9.37 0.77 -8.97
CA PHE A 76 -8.25 0.46 -8.08
C PHE A 76 -8.62 0.72 -6.61
N PRO A 77 -8.34 -0.23 -5.70
CA PRO A 77 -9.00 -0.28 -4.40
C PRO A 77 -8.43 0.68 -3.36
N VAL A 78 -7.35 1.40 -3.66
CA VAL A 78 -6.61 2.19 -2.66
C VAL A 78 -7.49 3.18 -1.89
N LYS A 79 -8.43 3.86 -2.57
CA LYS A 79 -9.34 4.81 -1.91
C LYS A 79 -10.31 4.09 -0.96
N THR A 80 -10.83 2.93 -1.37
CA THR A 80 -11.67 2.07 -0.52
C THR A 80 -10.86 1.56 0.67
N MET A 81 -9.62 1.15 0.45
CA MET A 81 -8.74 0.64 1.50
C MET A 81 -8.48 1.69 2.58
N MET A 82 -8.17 2.93 2.19
CA MET A 82 -8.00 4.04 3.14
C MET A 82 -9.28 4.32 3.94
N LYS A 83 -10.45 4.31 3.30
CA LYS A 83 -11.76 4.51 3.98
C LYS A 83 -12.07 3.42 5.00
N LEU A 84 -11.59 2.20 4.77
CA LEU A 84 -11.72 1.08 5.70
C LEU A 84 -10.66 1.09 6.81
N GLY A 85 -9.81 2.12 6.87
CA GLY A 85 -8.78 2.28 7.90
C GLY A 85 -7.54 1.42 7.67
N MET A 86 -7.36 0.84 6.49
CA MET A 86 -6.12 0.15 6.11
C MET A 86 -5.03 1.15 5.70
N ILE A 87 -3.79 0.66 5.61
CA ILE A 87 -2.60 1.46 5.33
C ILE A 87 -2.00 1.08 3.95
N PRO A 88 -2.69 1.39 2.84
CA PRO A 88 -2.12 1.15 1.52
C PRO A 88 -1.10 2.24 1.15
N THR A 89 -0.10 1.88 0.34
CA THR A 89 0.89 2.77 -0.26
C THR A 89 0.87 2.64 -1.79
N ILE A 90 1.37 3.64 -2.51
CA ILE A 90 1.52 3.61 -3.97
C ILE A 90 2.97 3.30 -4.32
N ASN A 91 3.20 2.31 -5.19
CA ASN A 91 4.53 1.85 -5.59
C ASN A 91 4.55 1.54 -7.09
N SER A 92 5.74 1.47 -7.68
CA SER A 92 5.93 1.26 -9.12
C SER A 92 6.07 -0.20 -9.54
N ASP A 93 6.33 -1.10 -8.58
CA ASP A 93 6.68 -2.49 -8.86
C ASP A 93 7.92 -2.56 -9.78
N ASP A 94 7.76 -3.08 -11.01
CA ASP A 94 8.77 -3.08 -12.06
C ASP A 94 8.53 -1.95 -13.11
N PRO A 95 8.94 -0.69 -12.84
CA PRO A 95 8.61 0.47 -13.69
C PRO A 95 9.11 0.35 -15.13
N ALA A 96 10.19 -0.39 -15.37
CA ALA A 96 10.73 -0.63 -16.71
C ALA A 96 9.79 -1.50 -17.57
N TYR A 97 9.01 -2.39 -16.97
CA TYR A 97 8.08 -3.29 -17.67
C TYR A 97 6.67 -2.73 -17.72
N PHE A 98 6.20 -2.11 -16.63
CA PHE A 98 4.82 -1.65 -16.53
C PHE A 98 4.61 -0.20 -16.97
N GLY A 99 5.70 0.56 -17.10
CA GLY A 99 5.67 1.96 -17.47
C GLY A 99 5.22 2.84 -16.30
N GLY A 100 5.97 3.92 -16.07
CA GLY A 100 5.72 4.87 -15.00
C GLY A 100 6.49 4.53 -13.72
N TYR A 101 7.30 5.48 -13.28
CA TYR A 101 7.96 5.41 -11.98
C TYR A 101 6.95 5.86 -10.90
N ILE A 102 7.46 6.17 -9.71
CA ILE A 102 6.61 6.53 -8.57
C ILE A 102 5.68 7.71 -8.86
N ASN A 103 6.16 8.76 -9.53
CA ASN A 103 5.37 9.96 -9.81
C ASN A 103 4.21 9.66 -10.76
N GLU A 104 4.45 8.89 -11.82
CA GLU A 104 3.40 8.49 -12.75
C GLU A 104 2.35 7.61 -12.06
N ASN A 105 2.75 6.70 -11.17
CA ASN A 105 1.81 5.90 -10.38
C ASN A 105 0.92 6.78 -9.49
N TYR A 106 1.51 7.78 -8.81
CA TYR A 106 0.72 8.75 -8.05
C TYR A 106 -0.23 9.55 -8.96
N TYR A 107 0.27 10.10 -10.06
CA TYR A 107 -0.49 10.96 -10.96
C TYR A 107 -1.67 10.24 -11.61
N GLU A 108 -1.43 9.09 -12.26
CA GLU A 108 -2.49 8.35 -12.96
C GLU A 108 -3.53 7.79 -11.97
N THR A 109 -3.10 7.33 -10.79
CA THR A 109 -4.02 6.87 -9.75
C THR A 109 -4.86 8.01 -9.21
N ALA A 110 -4.25 9.18 -8.94
CA ALA A 110 -4.95 10.36 -8.46
C ALA A 110 -6.01 10.82 -9.46
N LYS A 111 -5.66 10.84 -10.74
CA LYS A 111 -6.55 11.19 -11.85
C LYS A 111 -7.70 10.19 -11.98
N ALA A 112 -7.42 8.89 -12.00
CA ALA A 112 -8.44 7.85 -12.16
C ALA A 112 -9.44 7.82 -10.99
N LEU A 113 -8.94 7.90 -9.75
CA LEU A 113 -9.77 7.80 -8.54
C LEU A 113 -10.29 9.13 -8.01
N LYS A 114 -9.95 10.23 -8.70
CA LYS A 114 -10.23 11.62 -8.26
C LYS A 114 -9.80 11.82 -6.82
N LEU A 115 -8.54 11.48 -6.53
CA LEU A 115 -7.95 11.68 -5.20
C LEU A 115 -7.75 13.17 -4.94
N SER A 116 -8.06 13.62 -3.73
CA SER A 116 -7.78 14.99 -3.31
C SER A 116 -6.31 15.16 -2.90
N ALA A 117 -5.87 16.39 -2.63
CA ALA A 117 -4.53 16.63 -2.11
C ALA A 117 -4.32 15.96 -0.74
N GLU A 118 -5.36 15.95 0.10
CA GLU A 118 -5.38 15.26 1.39
C GLU A 118 -5.25 13.74 1.23
N ASP A 119 -5.93 13.13 0.26
CA ASP A 119 -5.78 11.71 -0.06
C ASP A 119 -4.31 11.40 -0.41
N LEU A 120 -3.64 12.27 -1.18
CA LEU A 120 -2.23 12.09 -1.56
C LEU A 120 -1.28 12.26 -0.36
N VAL A 121 -1.56 13.21 0.53
CA VAL A 121 -0.82 13.37 1.79
C VAL A 121 -0.95 12.12 2.66
N ILE A 122 -2.15 11.54 2.78
CA ILE A 122 -2.38 10.30 3.52
C ILE A 122 -1.55 9.16 2.93
N LEU A 123 -1.56 8.98 1.60
CA LEU A 123 -0.77 7.95 0.91
C LEU A 123 0.74 8.14 1.10
N ALA A 124 1.22 9.37 1.04
CA ALA A 124 2.62 9.69 1.32
C ALA A 124 3.00 9.36 2.77
N LYS A 125 2.15 9.71 3.75
CA LYS A 125 2.36 9.35 5.16
C LYS A 125 2.30 7.84 5.39
N HIS A 126 1.40 7.12 4.73
CA HIS A 126 1.36 5.66 4.76
C HIS A 126 2.68 5.04 4.30
N SER A 127 3.34 5.60 3.26
CA SER A 127 4.64 5.10 2.80
C SER A 127 5.73 5.20 3.88
N ILE A 128 5.72 6.29 4.65
CA ILE A 128 6.65 6.49 5.77
C ILE A 128 6.27 5.57 6.94
N MET A 129 4.98 5.42 7.25
CA MET A 129 4.50 4.48 8.27
C MET A 129 4.97 3.06 7.99
N ALA A 130 4.82 2.63 6.74
CA ALA A 130 5.16 1.30 6.24
C ALA A 130 6.67 1.04 6.10
N SER A 131 7.49 2.10 6.13
CA SER A 131 8.94 1.99 6.00
C SER A 131 9.59 1.39 7.26
N TYR A 132 10.81 0.85 7.09
CA TYR A 132 11.60 0.27 8.18
C TYR A 132 12.68 1.23 8.71
N ILE A 133 12.48 2.53 8.55
CA ILE A 133 13.34 3.58 9.13
C ILE A 133 13.02 3.80 10.61
N SER A 134 13.89 4.52 11.33
CA SER A 134 13.68 4.86 12.74
C SER A 134 12.44 5.72 12.96
N ASN A 135 11.81 5.62 14.13
CA ASN A 135 10.65 6.43 14.48
C ASN A 135 10.94 7.94 14.45
N GLU A 136 12.14 8.35 14.88
CA GLU A 136 12.61 9.74 14.78
C GLU A 136 12.54 10.21 13.32
N LYS A 137 13.08 9.42 12.40
CA LYS A 137 13.05 9.77 10.98
C LYS A 137 11.63 9.79 10.41
N LYS A 138 10.73 8.92 10.90
CA LYS A 138 9.31 8.97 10.50
C LYS A 138 8.64 10.28 10.92
N VAL A 139 8.88 10.73 12.16
CA VAL A 139 8.36 12.02 12.67
C VAL A 139 8.88 13.18 11.82
N ASP A 140 10.17 13.21 11.52
CA ASP A 140 10.76 14.26 10.67
C ASP A 140 10.10 14.32 9.29
N LEU A 141 9.91 13.16 8.65
CA LEU A 141 9.31 13.09 7.33
C LEU A 141 7.82 13.42 7.34
N TYR A 142 7.09 13.06 8.40
CA TYR A 142 5.69 13.48 8.58
C TYR A 142 5.58 15.00 8.66
N ASN A 143 6.41 15.64 9.49
CA ASN A 143 6.43 17.09 9.63
C ASN A 143 6.80 17.78 8.31
N ASN A 144 7.71 17.18 7.54
CA ASN A 144 8.07 17.71 6.22
C ASN A 144 6.91 17.64 5.22
N ILE A 145 6.16 16.53 5.19
CA ILE A 145 4.94 16.43 4.37
C ILE A 145 3.93 17.50 4.76
N ASP A 146 3.67 17.67 6.06
CA ASP A 146 2.70 18.66 6.54
C ASP A 146 3.12 20.08 6.16
N ARG A 147 4.41 20.40 6.32
CA ARG A 147 4.94 21.71 5.89
C ARG A 147 4.73 21.93 4.39
N ILE A 148 5.11 20.98 3.54
CA ILE A 148 4.96 21.11 2.08
C ILE A 148 3.48 21.27 1.71
N TYR A 149 2.59 20.54 2.37
CA TYR A 149 1.15 20.65 2.13
C TYR A 149 0.64 22.07 2.40
N TYR A 150 0.98 22.66 3.56
CA TYR A 150 0.57 24.03 3.93
C TYR A 150 1.30 25.13 3.14
N GLU A 151 2.43 24.84 2.50
CA GLU A 151 3.10 25.79 1.60
C GLU A 151 2.42 25.88 0.23
N ILE A 152 1.77 24.79 -0.22
CA ILE A 152 1.12 24.71 -1.53
C ILE A 152 -0.36 25.10 -1.47
N PHE A 153 -1.05 24.78 -0.37
CA PHE A 153 -2.50 24.98 -0.18
C PHE A 153 -2.81 25.84 1.04
#